data_AF-A0A498NWP8-F1
#
_entry.id   AF-A0A498NWP8-F1
#
_cell.length_a   1.000
_cell.length_b   1.000
_cell.length_c   1.000
_cell.angle_alpha   90.00
_cell.angle_beta   90.00
_cell.angle_gamma   90.00
#
_symmetry.space_group_name_H-M   'P 1'
#
loop_
_entity.id
_entity.type
_entity.pdbx_description
1 polymer ?
#
loop_
_entity_poly.entity_id
_entity_poly.type
_entity_poly.pdbx_seq_one_letter_code
_entity_poly.pdbx_strand_id
1 'polypeptide(L)'
;MVEFAHLTGDRQNQQSLKAKEATDEVELSILKTCQSVSDLRRELHRVAVGRATELLKLHSDHLVLQALKASGGDGNLEAVADYAGTLTEHKEQLVETCRLLCHISGTEPLEITCVHAEETFRVIGPQIISAAQTLALHPTSKIAKENLDVFCEAWESQLCDMAILLKEINDVFEGRRGDKKTYLSLPRPGKHSVNLKTVKAAKLDAEM
;
A
#
# COMPACT_ATOMS: atom_id res chain seq x y z
N MET A 1 -60.06 -27.37 -39.91
CA MET A 1 -59.76 -27.41 -38.46
C MET A 1 -58.34 -27.91 -38.17
N VAL A 2 -57.87 -28.99 -38.84
CA VAL A 2 -56.51 -29.55 -38.67
C VAL A 2 -55.40 -28.61 -39.17
N GLU A 3 -55.59 -27.96 -40.31
CA GLU A 3 -54.63 -26.99 -40.90
C GLU A 3 -54.39 -25.76 -40.02
N PHE A 4 -55.44 -25.28 -39.36
CA PHE A 4 -55.37 -24.11 -38.48
C PHE A 4 -54.59 -24.40 -37.19
N ALA A 5 -54.72 -25.61 -36.65
CA ALA A 5 -53.96 -26.08 -35.50
C ALA A 5 -52.46 -26.23 -35.82
N HIS A 6 -52.13 -26.71 -37.02
CA HIS A 6 -50.75 -26.84 -37.50
C HIS A 6 -50.07 -25.46 -37.62
N LEU A 7 -50.74 -24.51 -38.25
CA LEU A 7 -50.26 -23.12 -38.37
C LEU A 7 -50.03 -22.44 -37.02
N THR A 8 -50.89 -22.68 -36.02
CA THR A 8 -50.68 -22.15 -34.66
C THR A 8 -49.48 -22.78 -33.95
N GLY A 9 -49.25 -24.09 -34.14
CA GLY A 9 -48.10 -24.79 -33.59
C GLY A 9 -46.77 -24.32 -34.19
N ASP A 10 -46.72 -24.14 -35.51
CA ASP A 10 -45.54 -23.62 -36.21
C ASP A 10 -45.20 -22.19 -35.76
N ARG A 11 -46.22 -21.35 -35.57
CA ARG A 11 -46.04 -19.98 -35.07
C ARG A 11 -45.50 -19.95 -33.63
N GLN A 12 -45.99 -20.84 -32.76
CA GLN A 12 -45.47 -20.97 -31.39
C GLN A 12 -44.02 -21.47 -31.37
N ASN A 13 -43.68 -22.45 -32.21
CA ASN A 13 -42.30 -22.94 -32.34
C ASN A 13 -41.35 -21.85 -32.84
N GLN A 14 -41.75 -21.08 -33.86
CA GLN A 14 -40.95 -19.95 -34.35
C GLN A 14 -40.76 -18.86 -33.29
N GLN A 15 -41.79 -18.57 -32.47
CA GLN A 15 -41.66 -17.62 -31.36
C GLN A 15 -40.71 -18.15 -30.27
N SER A 16 -40.75 -19.44 -29.96
CA SER A 16 -39.85 -20.07 -28.98
C SER A 16 -38.39 -20.08 -29.45
N LEU A 17 -38.13 -20.40 -30.72
CA LEU A 17 -36.80 -20.34 -31.32
C LEU A 17 -36.21 -18.94 -31.28
N LYS A 18 -36.98 -17.92 -31.70
CA LYS A 18 -36.57 -16.52 -31.63
C LYS A 18 -36.29 -16.04 -30.21
N ALA A 19 -37.10 -16.47 -29.24
CA ALA A 19 -36.87 -16.15 -27.83
C ALA A 19 -35.57 -16.78 -27.29
N LYS A 20 -35.27 -18.01 -27.72
CA LYS A 20 -34.03 -18.70 -27.38
C LYS A 20 -32.81 -18.03 -28.00
N GLU A 21 -32.86 -17.72 -29.30
CA GLU A 21 -31.79 -16.99 -30.00
C GLU A 21 -31.51 -15.62 -29.35
N ALA A 22 -32.56 -14.88 -29.00
CA ALA A 22 -32.42 -13.61 -28.29
C ALA A 22 -31.81 -13.78 -26.89
N THR A 23 -32.12 -14.88 -26.19
CA THR A 23 -31.52 -15.19 -24.88
C THR A 23 -30.03 -15.51 -25.03
N ASP A 24 -29.67 -16.35 -26.01
CA ASP A 24 -28.29 -16.73 -26.29
C ASP A 24 -27.44 -15.50 -26.69
N GLU A 25 -28.01 -14.56 -27.45
CA GLU A 25 -27.36 -13.30 -27.83
C GLU A 25 -27.08 -12.39 -26.62
N VAL A 26 -28.03 -12.31 -25.68
CA VAL A 26 -27.87 -11.56 -24.42
C VAL A 26 -26.79 -12.21 -23.55
N GLU A 27 -26.82 -13.53 -23.36
CA GLU A 27 -25.80 -14.26 -22.61
C GLU A 27 -24.40 -14.05 -23.20
N LEU A 28 -24.27 -14.12 -24.53
CA LEU A 28 -23.02 -13.85 -25.22
C LEU A 28 -22.54 -12.40 -24.99
N SER A 29 -23.46 -11.44 -25.00
CA SER A 29 -23.16 -10.02 -24.76
C SER A 29 -22.70 -9.76 -23.33
N ILE A 30 -23.30 -10.45 -22.35
CA ILE A 30 -22.87 -10.44 -20.94
C ILE A 30 -21.44 -10.97 -20.84
N LEU A 31 -21.16 -12.14 -21.43
CA LEU A 31 -19.82 -12.74 -21.39
C LEU A 31 -18.75 -11.82 -22.01
N LYS A 32 -19.05 -11.22 -23.17
CA LYS A 32 -18.15 -10.24 -23.82
C LYS A 32 -17.90 -9.01 -22.94
N THR A 33 -18.93 -8.52 -22.25
CA THR A 33 -18.81 -7.39 -21.33
C THR A 33 -17.95 -7.76 -20.12
N CYS A 34 -18.19 -8.92 -19.51
CA CYS A 34 -17.38 -9.44 -18.41
C CYS A 34 -15.90 -9.59 -18.81
N GLN A 35 -15.64 -10.12 -20.00
CA GLN A 35 -14.28 -10.24 -20.53
C GLN A 35 -13.63 -8.87 -20.70
N SER A 36 -14.34 -7.91 -21.29
CA SER A 36 -13.85 -6.55 -21.51
C SER A 36 -13.52 -5.84 -20.19
N VAL A 37 -14.36 -6.00 -19.16
CA VAL A 37 -14.13 -5.45 -17.82
C VAL A 37 -12.91 -6.10 -17.16
N SER A 38 -12.74 -7.42 -17.31
CA SER A 38 -11.57 -8.14 -16.80
C SER A 38 -10.27 -7.66 -17.44
N ASP A 39 -10.28 -7.45 -18.76
CA ASP A 39 -9.13 -6.92 -19.50
C ASP A 39 -8.79 -5.48 -19.08
N LEU A 40 -9.81 -4.62 -18.92
CA LEU A 40 -9.63 -3.27 -18.40
C LEU A 40 -9.02 -3.27 -16.99
N ARG A 41 -9.54 -4.12 -16.09
CA ARG A 41 -9.02 -4.25 -14.72
C ARG A 41 -7.54 -4.64 -14.73
N ARG A 42 -7.15 -5.57 -15.62
CA ARG A 42 -5.75 -6.00 -15.78
C ARG A 42 -4.85 -4.87 -16.25
N GLU A 43 -5.30 -4.07 -17.23
CA GLU A 43 -4.48 -2.97 -17.74
C GLU A 43 -4.36 -1.83 -16.72
N LEU A 44 -5.46 -1.47 -16.04
CA LEU A 44 -5.44 -0.48 -14.96
C LEU A 44 -4.46 -0.88 -13.85
N HIS A 45 -4.53 -2.14 -13.40
CA HIS A 45 -3.62 -2.66 -12.39
C HIS A 45 -2.16 -2.60 -12.87
N ARG A 46 -1.88 -3.06 -14.09
CA ARG A 46 -0.53 -3.02 -14.68
C ARG A 46 0.04 -1.60 -14.73
N VAL A 47 -0.74 -0.64 -15.23
CA VAL A 47 -0.30 0.76 -15.34
C VAL A 47 -0.07 1.37 -13.96
N ALA A 48 -0.97 1.11 -13.01
CA ALA A 48 -0.86 1.62 -11.65
C ALA A 48 0.39 1.08 -10.93
N VAL A 49 0.64 -0.23 -11.02
CA VAL A 49 1.83 -0.87 -10.45
C VAL A 49 3.11 -0.36 -11.12
N GLY A 50 3.10 -0.21 -12.45
CA GLY A 50 4.23 0.35 -13.20
C GLY A 50 4.60 1.76 -12.72
N ARG A 51 3.62 2.66 -12.67
CA ARG A 51 3.78 4.03 -12.17
C ARG A 51 4.31 4.06 -10.74
N ALA A 52 3.73 3.27 -9.84
CA ALA A 52 4.16 3.22 -8.43
C ALA A 52 5.60 2.71 -8.30
N THR A 53 5.97 1.69 -9.10
CA THR A 53 7.34 1.14 -9.13
C THR A 53 8.36 2.17 -9.60
N GLU A 54 8.05 2.91 -10.67
CA GLU A 54 8.92 3.96 -11.21
C GLU A 54 9.12 5.10 -10.21
N LEU A 55 8.03 5.55 -9.57
CA LEU A 55 8.11 6.60 -8.55
C LEU A 55 8.95 6.17 -7.34
N LEU A 56 8.76 4.96 -6.82
CA LEU A 56 9.54 4.46 -5.69
C LEU A 56 11.03 4.34 -6.02
N LYS A 57 11.38 3.97 -7.26
CA LYS A 57 12.77 3.96 -7.73
C LYS A 57 13.35 5.37 -7.75
N LEU A 58 12.60 6.36 -8.22
CA LEU A 58 13.04 7.76 -8.26
C LEU A 58 13.39 8.30 -6.87
N HIS A 59 12.70 7.86 -5.81
CA HIS A 59 12.95 8.30 -4.44
C HIS A 59 13.91 7.41 -3.63
N SER A 60 14.51 6.39 -4.25
CA SER A 60 15.35 5.39 -3.57
C SER A 60 16.75 5.88 -3.17
N ASP A 61 17.22 6.98 -3.75
CA ASP A 61 18.54 7.56 -3.47
C ASP A 61 18.52 8.57 -2.31
N HIS A 62 17.32 8.93 -1.84
CA HIS A 62 17.09 9.84 -0.72
C HIS A 62 17.81 11.20 -0.84
N LEU A 63 18.08 11.66 -2.07
CA LEU A 63 18.91 12.84 -2.31
C LEU A 63 18.38 14.11 -1.63
N VAL A 64 17.06 14.32 -1.65
CA VAL A 64 16.44 15.50 -1.01
C VAL A 64 16.62 15.48 0.50
N LEU A 65 16.54 14.30 1.15
CA LEU A 65 16.76 14.17 2.59
C LEU A 65 18.22 14.45 2.94
N GLN A 66 19.16 13.92 2.16
CA GLN A 66 20.59 14.18 2.34
C GLN A 66 20.91 15.68 2.17
N ALA A 67 20.30 16.33 1.18
CA ALA A 67 20.46 17.75 0.94
C ALA A 67 19.88 18.62 2.08
N LEU A 68 18.72 18.25 2.62
CA LEU A 68 18.14 18.90 3.81
C LEU A 68 19.03 18.75 5.04
N LYS A 69 19.60 17.57 5.27
CA LYS A 69 20.55 17.34 6.37
C LYS A 69 21.81 18.18 6.22
N ALA A 70 22.38 18.24 5.01
CA ALA A 70 23.59 19.02 4.73
C ALA A 70 23.33 20.53 4.90
N SER A 71 22.33 21.06 4.20
CA SER A 71 21.97 22.49 4.27
C SER A 71 21.55 22.93 5.66
N GLY A 72 20.84 22.07 6.41
CA GLY A 72 20.56 22.30 7.83
C GLY A 72 21.82 22.37 8.67
N GLY A 73 22.76 21.43 8.49
CA GLY A 73 24.05 21.42 9.19
C GLY A 73 24.96 22.61 8.86
N ASP A 74 24.79 23.21 7.69
CA ASP A 74 25.52 24.41 7.26
C ASP A 74 24.86 25.72 7.74
N GLY A 75 23.65 25.65 8.31
CA GLY A 75 22.88 26.83 8.69
C GLY A 75 22.27 27.59 7.51
N ASN A 76 22.19 26.97 6.33
CA ASN A 76 21.73 27.60 5.11
C ASN A 76 20.20 27.52 4.98
N LEU A 77 19.50 28.49 5.57
CA LEU A 77 18.03 28.56 5.55
C LEU A 77 17.44 28.68 4.15
N GLU A 78 18.13 29.34 3.22
CA GLU A 78 17.67 29.51 1.83
C GLU A 78 17.66 28.15 1.12
N ALA A 79 18.77 27.42 1.18
CA ALA A 79 18.84 26.07 0.62
C ALA A 79 17.85 25.10 1.29
N VAL A 80 17.65 25.19 2.61
CA VAL A 80 16.62 24.40 3.31
C VAL A 80 15.23 24.71 2.78
N ALA A 81 14.90 25.97 2.46
CA ALA A 81 13.60 26.35 1.91
C ALA A 81 13.38 25.76 0.51
N ASP A 82 14.40 25.79 -0.35
CA ASP A 82 14.33 25.20 -1.70
C ASP A 82 14.09 23.68 -1.63
N TYR A 83 14.91 22.97 -0.84
CA TYR A 83 14.75 21.52 -0.69
C TYR A 83 13.47 21.13 0.05
N ALA A 84 12.93 21.98 0.93
CA ALA A 84 11.62 21.78 1.56
C ALA A 84 10.47 21.86 0.54
N GLY A 85 10.60 22.73 -0.47
CA GLY A 85 9.69 22.77 -1.62
C GLY A 85 9.72 21.45 -2.39
N THR A 86 10.91 20.98 -2.76
CA THR A 86 11.08 19.68 -3.44
C THR A 86 10.55 18.51 -2.63
N LEU A 87 10.81 18.46 -1.32
CA LEU A 87 10.29 17.41 -0.44
C LEU A 87 8.76 17.43 -0.39
N THR A 88 8.16 18.62 -0.40
CA THR A 88 6.69 18.79 -0.43
C THR A 88 6.10 18.23 -1.72
N GLU A 89 6.73 18.50 -2.87
CA GLU A 89 6.32 17.92 -4.15
C GLU A 89 6.43 16.39 -4.14
N HIS A 90 7.55 15.85 -3.67
CA HIS A 90 7.76 14.40 -3.51
C HIS A 90 6.68 13.78 -2.61
N LYS A 91 6.35 14.45 -1.50
CA LYS A 91 5.29 14.03 -0.57
C LYS A 91 3.94 13.95 -1.29
N GLU A 92 3.55 14.96 -2.07
CA GLU A 92 2.28 14.93 -2.80
C GLU A 92 2.23 13.79 -3.83
N GLN A 93 3.33 13.52 -4.53
CA GLN A 93 3.43 12.41 -5.48
C GLN A 93 3.27 11.04 -4.78
N LEU A 94 3.88 10.87 -3.61
CA LEU A 94 3.78 9.65 -2.81
C LEU A 94 2.38 9.46 -2.24
N VAL A 95 1.78 10.52 -1.68
CA VAL A 95 0.39 10.53 -1.19
C VAL A 95 -0.59 10.11 -2.29
N GLU A 96 -0.45 10.68 -3.49
CA GLU A 96 -1.31 10.31 -4.62
C GLU A 96 -1.09 8.85 -5.06
N THR A 97 0.15 8.38 -4.96
CA THR A 97 0.46 6.98 -5.26
C THR A 97 -0.14 6.04 -4.22
N CYS A 98 -0.16 6.38 -2.93
CA CYS A 98 -0.89 5.61 -1.92
C CYS A 98 -2.38 5.49 -2.25
N ARG A 99 -3.03 6.57 -2.70
CA ARG A 99 -4.44 6.53 -3.15
C ARG A 99 -4.65 5.64 -4.37
N LEU A 100 -3.75 5.75 -5.36
CA LEU A 100 -3.76 4.87 -6.52
C LEU A 100 -3.66 3.40 -6.11
N LEU A 101 -2.74 3.07 -5.19
CA LEU A 101 -2.60 1.72 -4.65
C LEU A 101 -3.86 1.26 -3.90
N CYS A 102 -4.51 2.15 -3.15
CA CYS A 102 -5.78 1.86 -2.48
C CYS A 102 -6.83 1.35 -3.49
N HIS A 103 -7.00 2.04 -4.62
CA HIS A 103 -7.95 1.66 -5.67
C HIS A 103 -7.68 0.31 -6.34
N ILE A 104 -6.44 -0.18 -6.31
CA ILE A 104 -6.05 -1.44 -6.96
C ILE A 104 -5.71 -2.57 -5.98
N SER A 105 -5.79 -2.32 -4.68
CA SER A 105 -5.33 -3.22 -3.63
C SER A 105 -6.14 -4.51 -3.50
N GLY A 106 -7.43 -4.48 -3.91
CA GLY A 106 -8.30 -5.64 -4.06
C GLY A 106 -8.77 -6.29 -2.76
N THR A 107 -8.35 -5.81 -1.58
CA THR A 107 -8.80 -6.31 -0.28
C THR A 107 -8.80 -5.20 0.77
N GLU A 108 -9.82 -5.18 1.62
CA GLU A 108 -9.98 -4.20 2.71
C GLU A 108 -8.73 -4.04 3.61
N PRO A 109 -8.01 -5.11 4.02
CA PRO A 109 -6.79 -4.92 4.82
C PRO A 109 -5.71 -4.12 4.09
N LEU A 110 -5.52 -4.35 2.78
CA LEU A 110 -4.54 -3.62 1.99
C LEU A 110 -5.00 -2.17 1.71
N GLU A 111 -6.31 -1.94 1.54
CA GLU A 111 -6.88 -0.59 1.45
C GLU A 111 -6.56 0.22 2.72
N ILE A 112 -6.78 -0.36 3.90
CA ILE A 112 -6.44 0.26 5.18
C ILE A 112 -4.94 0.57 5.27
N THR A 113 -4.07 -0.37 4.85
CA THR A 113 -2.62 -0.13 4.82
C THR A 113 -2.23 1.00 3.86
N CYS A 114 -2.89 1.12 2.70
CA CYS A 114 -2.67 2.23 1.77
C CYS A 114 -3.03 3.58 2.39
N VAL A 115 -4.18 3.67 3.06
CA VAL A 115 -4.63 4.88 3.75
C VAL A 115 -3.67 5.25 4.88
N HIS A 116 -3.17 4.26 5.63
CA HIS A 116 -2.20 4.51 6.69
C HIS A 116 -0.86 5.02 6.14
N ALA A 117 -0.36 4.42 5.05
CA ALA A 117 0.85 4.88 4.37
C ALA A 117 0.70 6.33 3.90
N GLU A 118 -0.46 6.67 3.32
CA GLU A 118 -0.78 8.03 2.89
C GLU A 118 -0.68 9.04 4.05
N GLU A 119 -1.35 8.75 5.16
CA GLU A 119 -1.37 9.64 6.33
C GLU A 119 0.03 9.79 6.94
N THR A 120 0.82 8.71 6.93
CA THR A 120 2.19 8.73 7.44
C THR A 120 3.06 9.72 6.65
N PHE A 121 2.98 9.76 5.32
CA PHE A 121 3.70 10.77 4.52
C PHE A 121 3.20 12.19 4.79
N ARG A 122 1.87 12.38 4.95
CA ARG A 122 1.29 13.69 5.27
C ARG A 122 1.81 14.24 6.60
N VAL A 123 2.02 13.36 7.58
CA VAL A 123 2.52 13.74 8.90
C VAL A 123 4.04 13.93 8.89
N ILE A 124 4.81 12.98 8.36
CA ILE A 124 6.29 13.01 8.46
C ILE A 124 6.89 14.14 7.60
N GLY A 125 6.37 14.38 6.39
CA GLY A 125 6.95 15.39 5.48
C GLY A 125 7.14 16.77 6.12
N PRO A 126 6.09 17.38 6.70
CA PRO A 126 6.19 18.64 7.43
C PRO A 126 7.11 18.59 8.66
N GLN A 127 7.21 17.44 9.34
CA GLN A 127 8.11 17.28 10.50
C GLN A 127 9.58 17.32 10.07
N ILE A 128 9.93 16.70 8.94
CA ILE A 128 11.29 16.79 8.36
C ILE A 128 11.64 18.24 8.05
N ILE A 129 10.73 18.98 7.40
CA ILE A 129 10.95 20.39 7.05
C ILE A 129 11.20 21.21 8.31
N SER A 130 10.36 21.03 9.33
CA SER A 130 10.47 21.75 10.61
C SER A 130 11.77 21.41 11.35
N ALA A 131 12.18 20.14 11.32
CA ALA A 131 13.44 19.68 11.92
C ALA A 131 14.67 20.24 11.19
N ALA A 132 14.63 20.28 9.85
CA ALA A 132 15.71 20.84 9.04
C ALA A 132 15.87 22.36 9.26
N GLN A 133 14.75 23.09 9.33
CA GLN A 133 14.75 24.51 9.68
C GLN A 133 15.30 24.74 11.10
N THR A 134 14.91 23.91 12.06
CA THR A 134 15.44 23.97 13.43
C THR A 134 16.95 23.74 13.48
N LEU A 135 17.44 22.75 12.72
CA LEU A 135 18.87 22.49 12.60
C LEU A 135 19.60 23.67 11.94
N ALA A 136 19.03 24.28 10.90
CA ALA A 136 19.62 25.45 10.25
C ALA A 136 19.73 26.67 11.19
N LEU A 137 18.76 26.84 12.11
CA LEU A 137 18.83 27.89 13.15
C LEU A 137 19.86 27.58 14.25
N HIS A 138 20.15 26.29 14.47
CA HIS A 138 21.06 25.82 15.51
C HIS A 138 22.06 24.75 14.99
N PRO A 139 22.98 25.09 14.06
CA PRO A 139 23.74 24.09 13.29
C PRO A 139 24.69 23.23 14.13
N THR A 140 25.14 23.74 15.27
CA THR A 140 26.02 23.02 16.21
C THR A 140 25.25 22.12 17.19
N SER A 141 23.92 22.14 17.17
CA SER A 141 23.08 21.39 18.11
C SER A 141 23.02 19.92 17.71
N LYS A 142 23.66 19.08 18.52
CA LYS A 142 23.60 17.62 18.36
C LYS A 142 22.15 17.10 18.43
N ILE A 143 21.33 17.66 19.32
CA ILE A 143 19.92 17.28 19.48
C ILE A 143 19.11 17.62 18.23
N ALA A 144 19.33 18.80 17.63
CA ALA A 144 18.62 19.18 16.41
C ALA A 144 19.00 18.26 15.23
N LYS A 145 20.27 17.85 15.17
CA LYS A 145 20.75 16.91 14.15
C LYS A 145 20.11 15.53 14.32
N GLU A 146 20.17 14.97 15.53
CA GLU A 146 19.54 13.68 15.84
C GLU A 146 18.02 13.71 15.59
N ASN A 147 17.34 14.81 15.91
CA ASN A 147 15.92 14.98 15.64
C ASN A 147 15.59 14.91 14.14
N LEU A 148 16.38 15.58 13.30
CA LEU A 148 16.20 15.50 11.85
C LEU A 148 16.49 14.08 11.32
N ASP A 149 17.52 13.42 11.85
CA ASP A 149 17.88 12.06 11.45
C ASP A 149 16.72 11.08 11.69
N VAL A 150 16.06 11.12 12.85
CA VAL A 150 14.91 10.26 13.16
C VAL A 150 13.77 10.43 12.17
N PHE A 151 13.41 11.67 11.80
CA PHE A 151 12.33 11.89 10.84
C PHE A 151 12.70 11.45 9.42
N CYS A 152 13.96 11.62 9.01
CA CYS A 152 14.43 11.09 7.74
C CYS A 152 14.41 9.54 7.71
N GLU A 153 14.88 8.88 8.77
CA GLU A 153 14.80 7.41 8.88
C GLU A 153 13.36 6.91 8.83
N ALA A 154 12.42 7.61 9.47
CA ALA A 154 11.00 7.27 9.41
C ALA A 154 10.42 7.39 7.99
N TRP A 155 10.83 8.40 7.22
CA TRP A 155 10.46 8.55 5.82
C TRP A 155 11.04 7.45 4.93
N GLU A 156 12.32 7.12 5.12
CA GLU A 156 12.99 6.04 4.39
C GLU A 156 12.34 4.67 4.68
N SER A 157 12.01 4.42 5.94
CA SER A 157 11.24 3.22 6.34
C SER A 157 9.89 3.18 5.64
N GLN A 158 9.16 4.31 5.61
CA GLN A 158 7.85 4.36 4.98
C GLN A 158 7.91 4.13 3.46
N LEU A 159 8.98 4.57 2.78
CA LEU A 159 9.24 4.24 1.37
C LEU A 159 9.47 2.73 1.17
N CYS A 160 10.22 2.10 2.08
CA CYS A 160 10.43 0.65 2.08
C CYS A 160 9.12 -0.12 2.28
N ASP A 161 8.32 0.31 3.25
CA ASP A 161 7.02 -0.29 3.55
C ASP A 161 6.05 -0.15 2.36
N MET A 162 6.09 0.99 1.66
CA MET A 162 5.36 1.16 0.39
C MET A 162 5.78 0.17 -0.69
N ALA A 163 7.08 -0.12 -0.83
CA ALA A 163 7.56 -1.10 -1.80
C ALA A 163 7.08 -2.52 -1.46
N ILE A 164 7.02 -2.87 -0.17
CA ILE A 164 6.46 -4.13 0.31
C ILE A 164 4.96 -4.18 0.03
N LEU A 165 4.22 -3.12 0.37
CA LEU A 165 2.78 -2.98 0.11
C LEU A 165 2.46 -3.16 -1.37
N LEU A 166 3.21 -2.52 -2.27
CA LEU A 166 3.06 -2.66 -3.71
C LEU A 166 3.23 -4.12 -4.16
N LYS A 167 4.23 -4.82 -3.62
CA LYS A 167 4.44 -6.24 -3.90
C LYS A 167 3.28 -7.10 -3.40
N GLU A 168 2.74 -6.82 -2.21
CA GLU A 168 1.59 -7.53 -1.67
C GLU A 168 0.32 -7.32 -2.50
N ILE A 169 0.04 -6.09 -2.93
CA ILE A 169 -1.05 -5.78 -3.84
C ILE A 169 -0.92 -6.58 -5.13
N ASN A 170 0.27 -6.61 -5.73
CA ASN A 170 0.51 -7.38 -6.95
C ASN A 170 0.36 -8.90 -6.71
N ASP A 171 0.82 -9.43 -5.58
CA ASP A 171 0.63 -10.84 -5.22
C ASP A 171 -0.85 -11.21 -5.00
N VAL A 172 -1.65 -10.30 -4.44
CA VAL A 172 -3.11 -10.47 -4.31
C VAL A 172 -3.78 -10.47 -5.67
N PHE A 173 -3.43 -9.51 -6.53
CA PHE A 173 -3.98 -9.41 -7.87
C PHE A 173 -3.71 -10.65 -8.72
N GLU A 174 -2.52 -11.22 -8.60
CA GLU A 174 -2.11 -12.45 -9.30
C GLU A 174 -2.60 -13.73 -8.62
N GLY A 175 -3.31 -13.64 -7.48
CA GLY A 175 -3.84 -14.78 -6.74
C GLY A 175 -2.80 -15.59 -5.97
N ARG A 176 -1.56 -15.10 -5.83
CA ARG A 176 -0.43 -15.78 -5.16
C ARG A 176 -0.46 -15.72 -3.64
N ARG A 177 -1.40 -14.98 -3.04
CA ARG A 177 -1.47 -14.79 -1.58
C ARG A 177 -1.64 -16.10 -0.80
N GLY A 178 -2.22 -17.14 -1.42
CA GLY A 178 -2.44 -18.46 -0.80
C GLY A 178 -1.18 -19.32 -0.61
N ASP A 179 -0.10 -19.02 -1.32
CA ASP A 179 1.12 -19.84 -1.28
C ASP A 179 2.06 -19.48 -0.13
N LYS A 180 1.91 -18.27 0.42
CA LYS A 180 2.61 -17.86 1.66
C LYS A 180 1.80 -18.34 2.86
N LYS A 181 1.82 -19.64 3.14
CA LYS A 181 1.54 -20.13 4.49
C LYS A 181 2.61 -19.56 5.41
N THR A 182 2.33 -18.40 6.01
CA THR A 182 3.04 -17.95 7.21
C THR A 182 2.77 -19.00 8.27
N TYR A 183 3.68 -19.97 8.38
CA TYR A 183 3.74 -20.92 9.48
C TYR A 183 4.12 -20.12 10.73
N LEU A 184 3.13 -19.41 11.29
CA LEU A 184 3.19 -18.95 12.67
C LEU A 184 3.01 -20.18 13.53
N SER A 185 4.07 -20.98 13.67
CA SER A 185 4.16 -21.93 14.75
C SER A 185 4.09 -21.15 16.05
N LEU A 186 2.96 -21.27 16.75
CA LEU A 186 2.85 -20.92 18.16
C LEU A 186 4.04 -21.56 18.90
N PRO A 187 4.66 -20.88 19.88
CA PRO A 187 5.65 -21.50 20.74
C PRO A 187 5.01 -22.73 21.39
N ARG A 188 5.51 -23.93 21.09
CA ARG A 188 4.95 -25.16 21.65
C ARG A 188 5.18 -25.18 23.17
N PRO A 189 4.14 -25.34 23.99
CA PRO A 189 4.32 -25.55 25.42
C PRO A 189 4.93 -26.93 25.66
N GLY A 190 6.08 -26.96 26.33
CA GLY A 190 6.58 -28.15 27.03
C GLY A 190 7.77 -28.85 26.38
N LYS A 191 8.95 -28.65 26.99
CA LYS A 191 9.73 -29.68 27.70
C LYS A 191 11.16 -29.16 27.92
N HIS A 192 11.35 -28.35 28.95
CA HIS A 192 12.65 -28.28 29.62
C HIS A 192 12.52 -28.94 30.98
N SER A 193 13.11 -30.13 31.03
CA SER A 193 13.43 -30.89 32.22
C SER A 193 14.09 -30.00 33.26
N VAL A 194 13.52 -30.09 34.46
CA VAL A 194 14.07 -29.75 35.76
C VAL A 194 15.60 -29.79 35.77
N ASN A 195 16.24 -28.65 36.05
CA ASN A 195 17.47 -28.66 36.82
C ASN A 195 17.47 -27.48 37.79
N LEU A 196 17.34 -27.84 39.06
CA LEU A 196 17.37 -26.97 40.22
C LEU A 196 18.68 -26.17 40.25
N LYS A 197 18.57 -24.84 40.22
CA LYS A 197 19.48 -23.97 40.95
C LYS A 197 18.68 -22.93 41.70
N THR A 198 18.47 -23.23 42.97
CA THR A 198 17.96 -22.35 44.01
C THR A 198 18.81 -21.08 44.05
N VAL A 199 18.20 -19.91 43.79
CA VAL A 199 18.71 -18.62 44.25
C VAL A 199 17.56 -17.85 44.89
N LYS A 200 17.81 -17.43 46.13
CA LYS A 200 16.89 -16.86 47.12
C LYS A 200 16.03 -15.71 46.57
N ALA A 201 14.74 -15.75 46.89
CA ALA A 201 13.85 -14.59 46.81
C ALA A 201 14.22 -13.59 47.92
N ALA A 202 14.54 -12.35 47.54
CA ALA A 202 14.57 -11.22 48.45
C ALA A 202 13.12 -10.82 48.76
N LYS A 203 12.79 -10.76 50.06
CA LYS A 203 11.55 -10.15 50.55
C LYS A 203 11.63 -8.65 50.30
N LEU A 204 10.65 -8.08 49.62
CA LEU A 204 10.32 -6.67 49.73
C LEU A 204 9.22 -6.57 50.77
N ASP A 205 9.57 -6.05 51.94
CA ASP A 205 8.62 -5.67 52.98
C ASP A 205 7.75 -4.53 52.46
N ALA A 206 6.44 -4.71 52.54
CA ALA A 206 5.47 -3.63 52.45
C ALA A 206 5.21 -3.16 53.89
N GLU A 207 5.68 -1.96 54.22
CA GLU A 207 5.28 -1.27 55.44
C GLU A 207 4.76 0.12 55.06
N MET A 208 3.46 0.28 55.35
CA MET A 208 2.71 1.47 55.80
C MET A 208 3.02 2.85 55.20
#